data_AF-A0A2U1LXD1-F1
#
_entry.id   AF-A0A2U1LXD1-F1
#
_cell.length_a   1.000
_cell.length_b   1.000
_cell.length_c   1.000
_cell.angle_alpha   90.00
_cell.angle_beta   90.00
_cell.angle_gamma   90.00
#
_symmetry.space_group_name_H-M   'P 1'
#
loop_
_entity.id
_entity.type
_entity.pdbx_description
1 polymer ?
#
loop_
_entity_poly.entity_id
_entity_poly.type
_entity_poly.pdbx_seq_one_letter_code
_entity_poly.pdbx_strand_id
1 'polypeptide(L)'
;MTNHHCLGDASTRFRFLMAWTSIARSGTDELFLAKGDFPLYDRVIKHPKLDEIYLNKAKLETLSQEYKPKFLSVPSDKVRATFVLARTTINCLKKHVSAQIPTLQYISSFTEANLDE
;
A
#
# COMPACT_ATOMS: atom_id res chain seq x y z
N MET A 1 6.08 -10.14 -7.46
CA MET A 1 6.53 -10.26 -6.05
C MET A 1 5.34 -10.71 -5.22
N THR A 2 5.50 -11.78 -4.45
CA THR A 2 4.46 -12.26 -3.53
C THR A 2 4.99 -12.07 -2.11
N ASN A 3 4.21 -11.46 -1.23
CA ASN A 3 4.60 -11.21 0.15
C ASN A 3 3.40 -11.36 1.09
N HIS A 4 3.67 -11.69 2.36
CA HIS A 4 2.64 -11.64 3.40
C HIS A 4 2.36 -10.18 3.78
N HIS A 5 1.10 -9.78 3.93
CA HIS A 5 0.76 -8.39 4.26
C HIS A 5 1.25 -7.95 5.65
N CYS A 6 1.40 -8.88 6.60
CA CYS A 6 2.01 -8.58 7.91
C CYS A 6 3.49 -8.16 7.82
N LEU A 7 4.18 -8.40 6.70
CA LEU A 7 5.57 -7.94 6.53
C LEU A 7 5.65 -6.41 6.48
N GLY A 8 4.63 -5.76 5.93
CA GLY A 8 4.60 -4.32 5.77
C GLY A 8 3.60 -3.86 4.72
N ASP A 9 3.41 -2.54 4.68
CA ASP A 9 2.52 -1.87 3.75
C ASP A 9 3.18 -1.66 2.36
N ALA A 10 2.55 -0.84 1.52
CA ALA A 10 3.12 -0.46 0.23
C ALA A 10 4.42 0.34 0.35
N SER A 11 4.54 1.19 1.37
CA SER A 11 5.71 2.03 1.62
C SER A 11 6.94 1.19 1.95
N THR A 12 6.80 0.20 2.85
CA THR A 12 7.88 -0.75 3.18
C THR A 12 8.36 -1.50 1.94
N ARG A 13 7.42 -2.00 1.12
CA ARG A 13 7.76 -2.72 -0.12
C ARG A 13 8.42 -1.84 -1.16
N PHE A 14 7.95 -0.60 -1.32
CA PHE A 14 8.54 0.36 -2.23
C PHE A 14 9.98 0.68 -1.85
N ARG A 15 10.24 0.98 -0.57
CA ARG A 15 11.60 1.25 -0.08
C ARG A 15 12.53 0.06 -0.24
N PHE A 16 12.06 -1.16 0.06
CA PHE A 16 12.81 -2.38 -0.20
C PHE A 16 13.19 -2.51 -1.69
N LEU A 17 12.23 -2.30 -2.59
CA LEU A 17 12.47 -2.33 -4.03
C LEU A 17 13.47 -1.26 -4.48
N MET A 18 13.39 -0.05 -3.94
CA MET A 18 14.34 1.01 -4.24
C MET A 18 15.76 0.64 -3.79
N ALA A 19 15.92 0.09 -2.59
CA ALA A 19 17.21 -0.41 -2.11
C ALA A 19 17.75 -1.53 -3.00
N TRP A 20 16.94 -2.56 -3.26
CA TRP A 20 17.33 -3.70 -4.07
C TRP A 20 17.72 -3.29 -5.50
N THR A 21 16.91 -2.45 -6.15
CA THR A 21 17.20 -1.97 -7.51
C THR A 21 18.36 -0.98 -7.57
N SER A 22 18.66 -0.27 -6.48
CA SER A 22 19.88 0.55 -6.39
C SER A 22 21.11 -0.35 -6.38
N ILE A 23 21.16 -1.33 -5.47
CA ILE A 23 22.28 -2.27 -5.31
C ILE A 23 22.49 -3.07 -6.59
N ALA A 24 21.42 -3.62 -7.16
CA ALA A 24 21.50 -4.41 -8.38
C ALA A 24 22.07 -3.60 -9.58
N ARG A 25 21.80 -2.30 -9.62
CA ARG A 25 22.26 -1.40 -10.69
C ARG A 25 23.71 -0.98 -10.51
N SER A 26 24.16 -0.77 -9.26
CA SER A 26 25.54 -0.42 -8.95
C SER A 26 26.49 -1.61 -8.91
N GLY A 27 25.96 -2.83 -8.77
CA GLY A 27 26.76 -4.05 -8.62
C GLY A 27 27.39 -4.23 -7.23
N THR A 28 27.28 -3.21 -6.37
CA THR A 28 27.70 -3.20 -4.96
C THR A 28 26.69 -2.44 -4.11
N ASP A 29 26.76 -2.56 -2.79
CA ASP A 29 25.88 -1.85 -1.86
C ASP A 29 26.43 -0.50 -1.39
N GLU A 30 27.65 -0.11 -1.79
CA GLU A 30 28.33 1.09 -1.31
C GLU A 30 27.49 2.37 -1.46
N LEU A 31 26.84 2.56 -2.62
CA LEU A 31 25.98 3.73 -2.85
C LEU A 31 24.74 3.73 -1.95
N PHE A 32 24.16 2.54 -1.71
CA PHE A 32 23.03 2.39 -0.78
C PHE A 32 23.49 2.64 0.66
N LEU A 33 24.67 2.14 1.05
CA LEU A 33 25.21 2.36 2.39
C LEU A 33 25.54 3.84 2.66
N ALA A 34 26.00 4.57 1.64
CA ALA A 34 26.36 5.99 1.78
C ALA A 34 25.16 6.94 1.75
N LYS A 35 24.10 6.64 0.99
CA LYS A 35 23.02 7.59 0.67
C LYS A 35 21.61 6.99 0.64
N GLY A 36 21.47 5.71 0.97
CA GLY A 36 20.18 5.02 0.93
C GLY A 36 19.29 5.32 2.12
N ASP A 37 17.99 5.10 1.92
CA ASP A 37 17.00 5.11 3.00
C ASP A 37 16.98 3.75 3.69
N PHE A 38 17.41 3.71 4.96
CA PHE A 38 17.39 2.49 5.76
C PHE A 38 16.04 2.25 6.43
N PRO A 39 15.65 0.97 6.64
CA PRO A 39 14.50 0.65 7.46
C PRO A 39 14.75 1.02 8.93
N LEU A 40 13.76 1.67 9.56
CA LEU A 40 13.73 1.87 11.00
C LEU A 40 13.03 0.67 11.66
N TYR A 41 13.79 -0.13 12.41
CA TYR A 41 13.26 -1.32 13.09
C TYR A 41 12.74 -1.05 14.50
N ASP A 42 13.04 0.12 15.07
CA ASP A 42 12.51 0.51 16.37
C ASP A 42 10.99 0.50 16.35
N ARG A 43 10.40 -0.22 17.31
CA ARG A 43 8.95 -0.27 17.50
C ARG A 43 8.49 1.02 18.18
N VAL A 44 8.44 2.10 17.41
CA VAL A 44 8.03 3.43 17.89
C VAL A 44 6.53 3.53 18.17
N ILE A 45 5.73 2.72 17.48
CA ILE A 45 4.28 2.60 17.72
C ILE A 45 4.06 1.56 18.80
N LYS A 46 3.54 1.98 19.96
CA LYS A 46 3.26 1.11 21.10
C LYS A 46 1.85 1.38 21.62
N HIS A 47 0.93 0.47 21.34
CA HIS A 47 -0.44 0.52 21.85
C HIS A 47 -0.84 -0.83 22.45
N PRO A 48 -0.23 -1.23 23.58
CA PRO A 48 -0.33 -2.59 24.09
C PRO A 48 -1.77 -3.08 24.31
N LYS A 49 -2.67 -2.19 24.77
CA LYS A 49 -4.09 -2.51 24.95
C LYS A 49 -4.82 -2.78 23.62
N LEU A 50 -4.49 -2.01 22.57
CA LEU A 50 -5.09 -2.24 21.25
C LEU A 50 -4.53 -3.52 20.64
N ASP A 51 -3.21 -3.72 20.74
CA ASP A 51 -2.54 -4.91 20.24
C ASP A 51 -3.16 -6.18 20.84
N GLU A 52 -3.37 -6.21 22.16
CA GLU A 52 -4.06 -7.30 22.85
C GLU A 52 -5.48 -7.54 22.31
N ILE A 53 -6.30 -6.49 22.18
CA ILE A 53 -7.67 -6.59 21.66
C ILE A 53 -7.68 -7.19 20.24
N TYR A 54 -6.78 -6.74 19.36
CA TYR A 54 -6.73 -7.22 17.98
C TYR A 54 -6.16 -8.63 17.87
N LEU A 55 -5.13 -8.97 18.65
CA LEU A 55 -4.55 -10.32 18.68
C LEU A 55 -5.56 -11.36 19.20
N ASN A 56 -6.32 -11.01 20.24
CA ASN A 56 -7.39 -11.87 20.76
C ASN A 56 -8.51 -12.08 19.72
N LYS A 57 -8.92 -11.02 19.02
CA LYS A 57 -9.90 -11.12 17.91
C LYS A 57 -9.40 -11.97 16.75
N ALA A 58 -8.10 -11.90 16.44
CA ALA A 58 -7.48 -12.70 15.40
C ALA A 58 -7.33 -14.18 15.77
N LYS A 59 -7.71 -14.57 17.00
CA LYS A 59 -7.57 -15.94 17.54
C LYS A 59 -6.16 -16.50 17.30
N LEU A 60 -5.14 -15.70 17.62
CA LEU A 60 -3.74 -16.05 17.34
C LEU A 60 -3.37 -17.44 17.86
N GLU A 61 -3.93 -17.85 18.99
CA GLU A 61 -3.71 -19.14 19.63
C GLU A 61 -4.16 -20.34 18.77
N THR A 62 -5.16 -20.18 17.90
CA THR A 62 -5.65 -21.24 16.99
C THR A 62 -5.20 -21.05 15.53
N LEU A 63 -4.43 -19.99 15.23
CA LEU A 63 -4.01 -19.70 13.85
C LEU A 63 -3.24 -20.83 13.20
N SER A 64 -2.40 -21.56 13.95
CA SER A 64 -1.56 -22.62 13.37
C SER A 64 -2.36 -23.79 12.79
N GLN A 65 -3.58 -24.03 13.29
CA GLN A 65 -4.43 -25.13 12.84
C GLN A 65 -5.26 -24.77 11.59
N GLU A 66 -5.62 -23.49 11.44
CA GLU A 66 -6.51 -23.01 10.37
C GLU A 66 -5.77 -22.25 9.25
N TYR A 67 -4.54 -21.80 9.51
CA TYR A 67 -3.82 -20.98 8.54
C TYR A 67 -3.43 -21.78 7.30
N LYS A 68 -4.02 -21.40 6.17
CA LYS A 68 -3.64 -21.86 4.84
C LYS A 68 -3.24 -20.66 4.00
N PRO A 69 -2.04 -20.66 3.38
CA PRO A 69 -1.69 -19.63 2.41
C PRO A 69 -2.74 -19.63 1.30
N LYS A 70 -3.34 -18.46 1.03
CA LYS A 70 -4.29 -18.33 -0.07
C LYS A 70 -3.51 -18.28 -1.38
N PHE A 71 -3.80 -19.23 -2.27
CA PHE A 71 -3.27 -19.24 -3.63
C PHE A 71 -4.35 -18.76 -4.60
N LEU A 72 -3.96 -17.90 -5.53
CA LEU A 72 -4.82 -17.51 -6.64
C LEU A 72 -4.70 -18.58 -7.72
N SER A 73 -5.53 -19.63 -7.65
CA SER A 73 -5.54 -20.71 -8.65
C SER A 73 -6.94 -21.10 -9.12
N VAL A 74 -7.94 -20.24 -8.86
CA VAL A 74 -9.31 -20.51 -9.28
C VAL A 74 -9.51 -19.93 -10.68
N PRO A 75 -9.91 -20.75 -11.68
CA PRO A 75 -10.33 -20.24 -12.98
C PRO A 75 -11.45 -19.21 -12.77
N SER A 76 -11.27 -18.02 -13.32
CA SER A 76 -12.27 -16.97 -13.28
C SER A 76 -12.43 -16.40 -14.68
N ASP A 77 -13.69 -16.14 -15.03
CA ASP A 77 -14.15 -15.37 -16.18
C ASP A 77 -13.83 -13.87 -16.06
N LYS A 78 -13.32 -13.41 -14.92
CA LYS A 78 -12.94 -12.02 -14.70
C LYS A 78 -11.78 -11.62 -15.59
N VAL A 79 -11.97 -10.52 -16.31
CA VAL A 79 -10.93 -9.86 -17.10
C VAL A 79 -10.27 -8.72 -16.32
N ARG A 80 -9.01 -8.41 -16.64
CA ARG A 80 -8.26 -7.28 -16.09
C ARG A 80 -8.10 -6.19 -17.14
N ALA A 81 -8.56 -4.98 -16.83
CA ALA A 81 -8.36 -3.79 -17.66
C ALA A 81 -7.56 -2.72 -16.90
N THR A 82 -7.07 -1.71 -17.61
CA THR A 82 -6.38 -0.54 -17.05
C THR A 82 -6.98 0.72 -17.64
N PHE A 83 -7.43 1.62 -16.77
CA PHE A 83 -8.00 2.91 -17.16
C PHE A 83 -7.04 4.03 -16.77
N VAL A 84 -6.77 4.95 -17.70
CA VAL A 84 -5.82 6.03 -17.50
C VAL A 84 -6.57 7.34 -17.32
N LEU A 85 -6.51 7.89 -16.11
CA LEU A 85 -7.01 9.24 -15.82
C LEU A 85 -5.90 10.27 -16.06
N ALA A 86 -5.97 10.94 -17.21
CA ALA A 86 -5.02 12.00 -17.54
C ALA A 86 -5.19 13.22 -16.61
N ARG A 87 -4.10 13.99 -16.46
CA ARG A 87 -4.09 15.21 -15.65
C ARG A 87 -5.20 16.19 -16.04
N THR A 88 -5.47 16.33 -17.34
CA THR A 88 -6.55 17.20 -17.86
C THR A 88 -7.92 16.74 -17.39
N THR A 89 -8.20 15.43 -17.47
CA THR A 89 -9.45 14.82 -16.98
C THR A 89 -9.62 15.05 -15.48
N ILE A 90 -8.58 14.76 -14.68
CA ILE A 90 -8.61 14.99 -13.22
C ILE A 90 -8.90 16.46 -12.89
N ASN A 91 -8.28 17.39 -13.62
CA ASN A 91 -8.50 18.83 -13.40
C ASN A 91 -9.93 19.25 -13.76
N CYS A 92 -10.52 18.66 -14.80
CA CYS A 92 -11.93 18.88 -15.14
C CYS A 92 -12.86 18.36 -14.04
N LEU A 93 -12.63 17.14 -13.53
CA LEU A 93 -13.40 16.56 -12.43
C LEU A 93 -13.35 17.44 -11.17
N LYS A 94 -12.14 17.85 -10.76
CA LYS A 94 -11.97 18.78 -9.63
C LYS A 94 -12.76 20.07 -9.78
N LYS A 95 -12.70 20.70 -10.97
CA LYS A 95 -13.44 21.93 -11.25
C LYS A 95 -14.95 21.69 -11.17
N HIS A 96 -15.41 20.56 -11.68
CA HIS A 96 -16.82 20.19 -11.67
C HIS A 96 -17.33 19.99 -10.24
N VAL A 97 -16.64 19.19 -9.42
CA VAL A 97 -17.00 18.96 -8.01
C VAL A 97 -16.92 20.26 -7.21
N SER A 98 -15.88 21.08 -7.42
CA SER A 98 -15.74 22.36 -6.73
C SER A 98 -16.88 23.34 -7.08
N ALA A 99 -17.39 23.30 -8.31
CA ALA A 99 -18.50 24.14 -8.72
C ALA A 99 -19.84 23.69 -8.11
N GLN A 100 -20.04 22.38 -7.95
CA GLN A 100 -21.25 21.82 -7.37
C GLN A 100 -21.27 21.89 -5.83
N ILE A 101 -20.12 21.68 -5.19
CA ILE A 101 -19.99 21.62 -3.73
C ILE A 101 -18.88 22.61 -3.30
N PRO A 102 -19.16 23.93 -3.36
CA PRO A 102 -18.15 24.96 -3.04
C PRO A 102 -17.71 24.95 -1.57
N THR A 103 -18.46 24.28 -0.69
CA THR A 103 -18.15 24.15 0.75
C THR A 103 -17.26 22.94 1.07
N LEU A 104 -16.91 22.11 0.08
CA LEU A 104 -16.10 20.92 0.30
C LEU A 104 -14.67 21.32 0.72
N GLN A 105 -14.29 20.95 1.95
CA GLN A 105 -13.03 21.40 2.56
C GLN A 105 -11.77 20.75 1.97
N TYR A 106 -11.90 19.56 1.36
CA TYR A 106 -10.74 18.83 0.83
C TYR A 106 -11.07 18.15 -0.49
N ILE A 107 -10.29 18.51 -1.51
CA ILE A 107 -10.33 17.90 -2.84
C ILE A 107 -8.89 17.59 -3.26
N SER A 108 -8.63 16.34 -3.63
CA SER A 108 -7.32 15.87 -4.10
C SER A 108 -7.47 15.07 -5.39
N SER A 109 -6.38 14.84 -6.13
CA SER A 109 -6.46 14.01 -7.34
C SER A 109 -6.91 12.57 -7.04
N PHE A 110 -6.64 12.07 -5.82
CA PHE A 110 -7.00 10.73 -5.39
C PHE A 110 -8.49 10.62 -5.05
N THR A 111 -9.05 11.62 -4.35
CA THR A 111 -10.48 11.59 -3.97
C THR A 111 -11.40 11.67 -5.17
N GLU A 112 -11.01 12.39 -6.22
CA GLU A 112 -11.79 12.50 -7.47
C GLU A 112 -11.73 11.24 -8.34
N ALA A 113 -10.67 10.43 -8.23
CA ALA A 113 -10.54 9.20 -9.01
C ALA A 113 -11.47 8.07 -8.51
N ASN A 114 -12.10 8.26 -7.34
CA ASN A 114 -12.98 7.28 -6.70
C ASN A 114 -14.46 7.69 -6.70
N LEU A 115 -14.85 8.73 -7.44
CA LEU A 115 -16.24 9.23 -7.47
C LEU A 115 -17.15 8.54 -8.50
N ASP A 116 -16.62 7.57 -9.28
CA ASP A 116 -17.40 6.75 -10.21
C ASP A 116 -17.63 5.34 -9.60
N GLU A 117 -18.57 5.21 -8.67
CA GLU A 117 -19.24 3.95 -8.31
C GLU A 117 -20.75 4.16 -8.17
#